data_AF-A0AAE7ASG2-F1
#
_entry.id   AF-A0AAE7ASG2-F1
#
_cell.length_a   1.000
_cell.length_b   1.000
_cell.length_c   1.000
_cell.angle_alpha   90.00
_cell.angle_beta   90.00
_cell.angle_gamma   90.00
#
_symmetry.space_group_name_H-M   'P 1'
#
loop_
_entity.id
_entity.type
_entity.pdbx_description
1 polymer ?
#
loop_
_entity_poly.entity_id
_entity_poly.type
_entity_poly.pdbx_seq_one_letter_code
_entity_poly.pdbx_strand_id
1 'polypeptide(L)'
;MNKTLISSVIAASLSVVALSGCSTASSPQEPALTQATEVQASDITRDYLLATGRLSTVSGENLKVVDDAAVQALKSELDNAEDGATITIPSGKYSNLGVVEVSANNITIQAEQAGAVWLTGLVQLKLTGDDITLDSLVFTEGGPAERFGGVRMMGDRNVLSNSTFYYFNHDYEYLPDERRAEYPKYLWVSLWGKDGKVINNRFEGKQKRGTLIGVQKDDTPDNHLIANNIFLDQKPNQFNEFDIKEAIRYNGNSWEAIRIGDSKSSQWGSNSKFTNNLMIDMDGERELISIKSGGNEISGNTIFESASLISLRHGKANTVSDNVILGNEKLLTGGMRIYDEDHVIENNYITGTRGRDGKIVGNADLRGGIVINTGIIDVANGETLDQSVKGKELNKQWTPKNITIRNNTLVDTEWGIVYGNQTHRVSLFDNSEVETIYTGVDIKFEHNIVDNTQSPEFVSVRATADHPLVDPSYGNDTYLGTVTHSEQIGNYSAKLPRFEQFGAFTQYQDVGADVSRLSVITANTAGPDYELTGTVQ
;
A
#
# COMPACT_ATOMS: atom_id res chain seq x y z
N MET A 1 20.26 84.08 21.20
CA MET A 1 20.61 85.06 20.14
C MET A 1 20.40 84.40 18.78
N ASN A 2 19.55 85.01 17.95
CA ASN A 2 19.34 84.89 16.49
C ASN A 2 19.22 83.47 15.91
N LYS A 3 18.04 82.88 15.62
CA LYS A 3 17.00 83.22 14.62
C LYS A 3 17.51 83.51 13.20
N THR A 4 17.15 82.61 12.26
CA THR A 4 16.68 82.98 10.92
C THR A 4 15.65 81.96 10.42
N LEU A 5 14.43 82.44 10.21
CA LEU A 5 13.33 81.83 9.47
C LEU A 5 13.46 82.18 7.97
N ILE A 6 13.01 81.29 7.09
CA ILE A 6 12.29 81.60 5.83
C ILE A 6 11.26 80.45 5.65
N SER A 7 9.96 80.63 5.89
CA SER A 7 8.89 81.13 4.97
C SER A 7 8.69 80.24 3.74
N SER A 8 7.51 79.88 3.23
CA SER A 8 6.08 79.90 3.60
C SER A 8 5.33 79.40 2.34
N VAL A 9 4.08 78.93 2.48
CA VAL A 9 2.90 79.21 1.62
C VAL A 9 1.97 77.99 1.46
N ILE A 10 0.70 78.32 1.66
CA ILE A 10 -0.54 77.55 1.61
C ILE A 10 -0.96 77.30 0.16
N ALA A 11 -1.48 76.11 -0.14
CA ALA A 11 -2.47 75.94 -1.21
C ALA A 11 -3.42 74.79 -0.86
N ALA A 12 -4.68 75.13 -0.66
CA ALA A 12 -5.79 74.21 -0.55
C ALA A 12 -6.34 73.92 -1.96
N SER A 13 -6.59 72.65 -2.27
CA SER A 13 -7.55 72.27 -3.32
C SER A 13 -8.04 70.84 -3.07
N LEU A 14 -9.35 70.74 -2.79
CA LEU A 14 -10.13 69.51 -2.90
C LEU A 14 -9.98 68.90 -4.30
N SER A 15 -9.73 67.59 -4.37
CA SER A 15 -10.44 66.69 -5.29
C SER A 15 -10.11 65.24 -5.00
N VAL A 16 -11.17 64.46 -4.87
CA VAL A 16 -11.27 63.03 -4.55
C VAL A 16 -10.45 62.15 -5.50
N VAL A 17 -9.61 61.27 -4.97
CA VAL A 17 -9.24 59.99 -5.61
C VAL A 17 -9.08 58.94 -4.51
N ALA A 18 -9.84 57.85 -4.63
CA ALA A 18 -9.86 56.72 -3.73
C ALA A 18 -8.57 55.89 -3.83
N LEU A 19 -7.94 55.57 -2.70
CA LEU A 19 -7.01 54.46 -2.55
C LEU A 19 -7.19 53.83 -1.15
N SER A 20 -7.92 52.71 -1.18
CA SER A 20 -7.67 51.45 -0.47
C SER A 20 -6.99 51.51 0.89
N GLY A 21 -7.77 51.25 1.94
CA GLY A 21 -7.26 50.98 3.27
C GLY A 21 -6.42 49.70 3.29
N CYS A 22 -5.20 49.79 3.83
CA CYS A 22 -4.45 48.65 4.31
C CYS A 22 -5.14 48.12 5.58
N SER A 23 -6.02 47.15 5.42
CA SER A 23 -6.36 46.20 6.49
C SER A 23 -5.19 45.23 6.63
N THR A 24 -4.60 45.17 7.82
CA THR A 24 -3.67 44.10 8.22
C THR A 24 -4.38 42.76 8.08
N ALA A 25 -4.06 42.03 7.01
CA ALA A 25 -4.52 40.67 6.81
C ALA A 25 -3.90 39.79 7.91
N SER A 26 -4.77 39.21 8.73
CA SER A 26 -4.47 38.01 9.51
C SER A 26 -3.85 36.98 8.58
N SER A 27 -2.70 36.41 8.97
CA SER A 27 -2.14 35.26 8.26
C SER A 27 -3.18 34.15 8.19
N PRO A 28 -3.18 33.31 7.14
CA PRO A 28 -3.95 32.07 7.18
C PRO A 28 -3.40 31.27 8.36
N GLN A 29 -4.24 31.11 9.38
CA GLN A 29 -4.02 30.14 10.43
C GLN A 29 -4.01 28.78 9.73
N GLU A 30 -2.89 28.06 9.80
CA GLU A 30 -2.83 26.66 9.39
C GLU A 30 -4.05 25.93 9.98
N PRO A 31 -4.71 25.04 9.23
CA PRO A 31 -5.79 24.26 9.80
C PRO A 31 -5.16 23.41 10.91
N ALA A 32 -5.50 23.74 12.16
CA ALA A 32 -5.23 22.88 13.28
C ALA A 32 -5.90 21.53 12.98
N LEU A 33 -5.09 20.48 12.82
CA LEU A 33 -5.54 19.10 12.77
C LEU A 33 -6.09 18.71 14.16
N THR A 34 -7.31 19.14 14.44
CA THR A 34 -8.22 18.46 15.37
C THR A 34 -9.03 17.48 14.50
N GLN A 35 -9.07 16.17 14.75
CA GLN A 35 -9.26 15.47 16.02
C GLN A 35 -8.48 14.16 16.02
N ALA A 36 -7.72 13.91 17.10
CA ALA A 36 -7.46 12.53 17.51
C ALA A 36 -8.82 11.87 17.73
N THR A 37 -9.08 10.75 17.06
CA THR A 37 -10.24 9.90 17.32
C THR A 37 -10.25 9.56 18.81
N GLU A 38 -11.33 9.83 19.56
CA GLU A 38 -11.43 9.50 21.00
C GLU A 38 -11.35 7.97 21.28
N VAL A 39 -11.35 7.14 20.24
CA VAL A 39 -11.37 5.68 20.31
C VAL A 39 -9.96 5.13 20.60
N GLN A 40 -9.86 4.22 21.57
CA GLN A 40 -8.64 3.49 21.87
C GLN A 40 -8.32 2.49 20.76
N ALA A 41 -7.04 2.16 20.55
CA ALA A 41 -6.64 1.22 19.49
C ALA A 41 -7.32 -0.16 19.62
N SER A 42 -7.53 -0.64 20.84
CA SER A 42 -8.21 -1.91 21.15
C SER A 42 -9.70 -1.93 20.82
N ASP A 43 -10.32 -0.75 20.66
CA ASP A 43 -11.75 -0.61 20.39
C ASP A 43 -12.02 -0.40 18.89
N ILE A 44 -10.97 -0.29 18.07
CA ILE A 44 -11.10 -0.18 16.62
C ILE A 44 -11.55 -1.52 16.06
N THR A 45 -12.67 -1.52 15.34
CA THR A 45 -13.21 -2.67 14.64
C THR A 45 -13.38 -2.36 13.16
N ARG A 46 -13.57 -3.40 12.34
CA ARG A 46 -13.99 -3.25 10.94
C ARG A 46 -15.23 -2.35 10.82
N ASP A 47 -16.25 -2.55 11.66
CA ASP A 47 -17.48 -1.77 11.62
C ASP A 47 -17.21 -0.29 11.87
N TYR A 48 -16.35 0.04 12.84
CA TYR A 48 -15.93 1.42 13.08
C TYR A 48 -15.18 2.02 11.87
N LEU A 49 -14.24 1.26 11.30
CA LEU A 49 -13.43 1.72 10.17
C LEU A 49 -14.27 1.96 8.91
N LEU A 50 -15.33 1.18 8.71
CA LEU A 50 -16.22 1.28 7.56
C LEU A 50 -17.47 2.17 7.81
N ALA A 51 -17.77 2.52 9.06
CA ALA A 51 -18.90 3.36 9.40
C ALA A 51 -18.69 4.80 8.92
N THR A 52 -19.66 5.31 8.16
CA THR A 52 -19.69 6.71 7.74
C THR A 52 -21.11 7.11 7.32
N GLY A 53 -21.45 8.39 7.49
CA GLY A 53 -22.74 8.94 7.06
C GLY A 53 -22.77 9.39 5.60
N ARG A 54 -21.65 9.29 4.85
CA ARG A 54 -21.56 9.81 3.47
C ARG A 54 -22.02 8.83 2.39
N LEU A 55 -22.15 7.55 2.71
CA LEU A 55 -22.40 6.51 1.70
C LEU A 55 -23.86 6.48 1.30
N SER A 56 -24.09 6.47 -0.01
CA SER A 56 -25.38 6.09 -0.57
C SER A 56 -25.49 4.57 -0.70
N THR A 57 -26.67 4.00 -0.48
CA THR A 57 -26.87 2.55 -0.63
C THR A 57 -27.38 2.22 -2.02
N VAL A 58 -26.69 1.30 -2.73
CA VAL A 58 -27.13 0.77 -4.04
C VAL A 58 -27.43 -0.71 -3.91
N SER A 59 -28.70 -1.08 -4.14
CA SER A 59 -29.13 -2.48 -4.11
C SER A 59 -29.03 -3.13 -5.49
N GLY A 60 -28.18 -4.16 -5.60
CA GLY A 60 -28.05 -4.97 -6.81
C GLY A 60 -29.32 -5.71 -7.22
N GLU A 61 -30.23 -5.99 -6.27
CA GLU A 61 -31.53 -6.60 -6.54
C GLU A 61 -32.47 -5.69 -7.34
N ASN A 62 -32.27 -4.37 -7.24
CA ASN A 62 -33.06 -3.38 -7.97
C ASN A 62 -32.51 -3.11 -9.38
N LEU A 63 -31.30 -3.56 -9.69
CA LEU A 63 -30.68 -3.39 -11.00
C LEU A 63 -31.20 -4.45 -11.97
N LYS A 64 -31.73 -4.00 -13.11
CA LYS A 64 -32.14 -4.90 -14.18
C LYS A 64 -30.92 -5.47 -14.89
N VAL A 65 -30.96 -6.75 -15.21
CA VAL A 65 -30.07 -7.32 -16.22
C VAL A 65 -30.47 -6.72 -17.56
N VAL A 66 -29.54 -6.05 -18.22
CA VAL A 66 -29.79 -5.47 -19.56
C VAL A 66 -29.75 -6.58 -20.62
N ASP A 67 -30.43 -6.38 -21.74
CA ASP A 67 -30.41 -7.35 -22.84
C ASP A 67 -29.10 -7.30 -23.64
N ASP A 68 -28.84 -8.36 -24.40
CA ASP A 68 -27.62 -8.47 -25.21
C ASP A 68 -27.46 -7.31 -26.20
N ALA A 69 -28.56 -6.75 -26.70
CA ALA A 69 -28.52 -5.62 -27.62
C ALA A 69 -27.98 -4.36 -26.93
N ALA A 70 -28.39 -4.09 -25.70
CA ALA A 70 -27.86 -2.99 -24.88
C ALA A 70 -26.39 -3.21 -24.51
N VAL A 71 -25.98 -4.45 -24.19
CA VAL A 71 -24.56 -4.79 -23.93
C VAL A 71 -23.70 -4.51 -25.18
N GLN A 72 -24.14 -4.95 -26.36
CA GLN A 72 -23.41 -4.70 -27.61
C GLN A 72 -23.42 -3.22 -27.99
N ALA A 73 -24.49 -2.48 -27.69
CA ALA A 73 -24.55 -1.04 -27.91
C ALA A 73 -23.53 -0.30 -27.04
N LEU A 74 -23.46 -0.60 -25.74
CA LEU A 74 -22.45 -0.03 -24.84
C LEU A 74 -21.04 -0.37 -25.31
N LYS A 75 -20.78 -1.63 -25.67
CA LYS A 75 -19.48 -2.03 -26.20
C LYS A 75 -19.09 -1.21 -27.44
N SER A 76 -20.02 -1.07 -28.38
CA SER A 76 -19.81 -0.29 -29.60
C SER A 76 -19.59 1.18 -29.31
N GLU A 77 -20.29 1.76 -28.33
CA GLU A 77 -20.11 3.15 -27.90
C GLU A 77 -18.72 3.39 -27.31
N LEU A 78 -18.23 2.46 -26.48
CA LEU A 78 -16.90 2.53 -25.88
C LEU A 78 -15.78 2.35 -26.92
N ASP A 79 -15.91 1.37 -27.82
CA ASP A 79 -14.90 1.08 -28.85
C ASP A 79 -14.79 2.19 -29.91
N ASN A 80 -15.89 2.92 -30.18
CA ASN A 80 -15.95 3.97 -31.20
C ASN A 80 -16.05 5.38 -30.60
N ALA A 81 -15.72 5.55 -29.32
CA ALA A 81 -15.76 6.84 -28.68
C ALA A 81 -14.85 7.85 -29.40
N GLU A 82 -15.24 9.13 -29.41
CA GLU A 82 -14.43 10.22 -29.92
C GLU A 82 -13.69 10.93 -28.77
N ASP A 83 -12.55 11.55 -29.09
CA ASP A 83 -11.78 12.32 -28.11
C ASP A 83 -12.65 13.41 -27.43
N GLY A 84 -12.54 13.52 -26.11
CA GLY A 84 -13.32 14.48 -25.32
C GLY A 84 -14.75 14.04 -24.97
N ALA A 85 -15.16 12.82 -25.35
CA ALA A 85 -16.50 12.32 -25.05
C ALA A 85 -16.74 12.11 -23.54
N THR A 86 -18.02 12.18 -23.15
CA THR A 86 -18.49 11.71 -21.83
C THR A 86 -19.57 10.66 -22.06
N ILE A 87 -19.26 9.41 -21.70
CA ILE A 87 -20.17 8.27 -21.81
C ILE A 87 -20.78 8.04 -20.43
N THR A 88 -22.10 8.26 -20.32
CA THR A 88 -22.85 8.04 -19.08
C THR A 88 -23.67 6.76 -19.23
N ILE A 89 -23.30 5.72 -18.49
CA ILE A 89 -23.89 4.39 -18.60
C ILE A 89 -25.15 4.31 -17.73
N PRO A 90 -26.33 3.99 -18.28
CA PRO A 90 -27.56 3.84 -17.51
C PRO A 90 -27.46 2.71 -16.47
N SER A 91 -28.15 2.87 -15.34
CA SER A 91 -28.18 1.87 -14.27
C SER A 91 -28.61 0.48 -14.78
N GLY A 92 -27.85 -0.56 -14.44
CA GLY A 92 -28.11 -1.93 -14.88
C GLY A 92 -26.94 -2.89 -14.65
N LYS A 93 -27.21 -4.20 -14.86
CA LYS A 93 -26.19 -5.26 -14.89
C LYS A 93 -25.86 -5.62 -16.35
N TYR A 94 -24.62 -5.38 -16.76
CA TYR A 94 -24.08 -5.60 -18.10
C TYR A 94 -23.15 -6.82 -18.07
N SER A 95 -23.62 -7.95 -18.56
CA SER A 95 -22.87 -9.21 -18.50
C SER A 95 -22.03 -9.45 -19.75
N ASN A 96 -20.83 -9.99 -19.58
CA ASN A 96 -19.97 -10.49 -20.67
C ASN A 96 -19.63 -9.45 -21.75
N LEU A 97 -19.28 -8.23 -21.32
CA LEU A 97 -18.78 -7.20 -22.23
C LEU A 97 -17.51 -7.65 -22.99
N GLY A 98 -16.78 -8.62 -22.41
CA GLY A 98 -15.55 -9.17 -22.94
C GLY A 98 -14.42 -8.15 -22.87
N VAL A 99 -13.48 -8.22 -23.81
CA VAL A 99 -12.45 -7.19 -23.98
C VAL A 99 -13.05 -6.03 -24.79
N VAL A 100 -12.90 -4.82 -24.27
CA VAL A 100 -13.29 -3.54 -24.88
C VAL A 100 -12.06 -2.64 -24.90
N GLU A 101 -11.74 -2.07 -26.05
CA GLU A 101 -10.57 -1.19 -26.20
C GLU A 101 -11.03 0.26 -26.33
N VAL A 102 -10.70 1.08 -25.33
CA VAL A 102 -11.00 2.51 -25.34
C VAL A 102 -9.74 3.25 -25.79
N SER A 103 -9.73 3.67 -27.05
CA SER A 103 -8.58 4.31 -27.70
C SER A 103 -8.65 5.84 -27.75
N ALA A 104 -9.83 6.42 -27.53
CA ALA A 104 -10.04 7.86 -27.46
C ALA A 104 -9.32 8.48 -26.26
N ASN A 105 -8.89 9.74 -26.42
CA ASN A 105 -8.26 10.53 -25.38
C ASN A 105 -9.25 11.44 -24.67
N ASN A 106 -8.92 11.88 -23.46
CA ASN A 106 -9.72 12.86 -22.69
C ASN A 106 -11.18 12.42 -22.52
N ILE A 107 -11.42 11.13 -22.28
CA ILE A 107 -12.77 10.56 -22.17
C ILE A 107 -13.13 10.30 -20.71
N THR A 108 -14.39 10.54 -20.35
CA THR A 108 -14.96 10.08 -19.07
C THR A 108 -16.03 9.03 -19.34
N ILE A 109 -15.88 7.86 -18.72
CA ILE A 109 -16.86 6.77 -18.73
C ILE A 109 -17.36 6.63 -17.29
N GLN A 110 -18.63 6.98 -17.07
CA GLN A 110 -19.20 7.08 -15.73
C GLN A 110 -20.54 6.36 -15.63
N ALA A 111 -20.86 5.88 -14.44
CA ALA A 111 -22.22 5.44 -14.14
C ALA A 111 -23.17 6.64 -14.02
N GLU A 112 -24.41 6.50 -14.52
CA GLU A 112 -25.47 7.52 -14.33
C GLU A 112 -25.76 7.78 -12.85
N GLN A 113 -25.81 6.70 -12.07
CA GLN A 113 -25.84 6.72 -10.61
C GLN A 113 -24.63 5.92 -10.11
N ALA A 114 -23.83 6.52 -9.23
CA ALA A 114 -22.63 5.88 -8.73
C ALA A 114 -22.93 4.50 -8.11
N GLY A 115 -22.17 3.48 -8.49
CA GLY A 115 -22.37 2.10 -8.01
C GLY A 115 -23.53 1.33 -8.67
N ALA A 116 -24.30 1.95 -9.56
CA ALA A 116 -25.48 1.33 -10.19
C ALA A 116 -25.22 0.69 -11.57
N VAL A 117 -23.97 0.70 -12.03
CA VAL A 117 -23.55 0.02 -13.28
C VAL A 117 -22.66 -1.16 -12.91
N TRP A 118 -23.25 -2.36 -12.95
CA TRP A 118 -22.57 -3.60 -12.60
C TRP A 118 -22.11 -4.32 -13.85
N LEU A 119 -20.81 -4.38 -14.05
CA LEU A 119 -20.14 -5.15 -15.09
C LEU A 119 -19.92 -6.57 -14.55
N THR A 120 -20.67 -7.54 -15.08
CA THR A 120 -20.64 -8.95 -14.66
C THR A 120 -20.12 -9.86 -15.77
N GLY A 121 -19.91 -11.14 -15.48
CA GLY A 121 -19.31 -12.05 -16.45
C GLY A 121 -17.83 -11.73 -16.72
N LEU A 122 -17.35 -12.10 -17.92
CA LEU A 122 -15.99 -11.77 -18.34
C LEU A 122 -15.91 -10.34 -18.90
N VAL A 123 -15.07 -9.49 -18.28
CA VAL A 123 -14.88 -8.08 -18.68
C VAL A 123 -13.41 -7.67 -18.61
N GLN A 124 -12.94 -6.90 -19.60
CA GLN A 124 -11.72 -6.10 -19.53
C GLN A 124 -11.91 -4.78 -20.29
N LEU A 125 -11.79 -3.66 -19.58
CA LEU A 125 -11.65 -2.33 -20.16
C LEU A 125 -10.17 -2.02 -20.37
N LYS A 126 -9.72 -2.04 -21.62
CA LYS A 126 -8.34 -1.76 -22.01
C LYS A 126 -8.24 -0.31 -22.49
N LEU A 127 -7.68 0.55 -21.65
CA LEU A 127 -7.61 2.00 -21.83
C LEU A 127 -6.30 2.35 -22.58
N THR A 128 -6.32 2.39 -23.90
CA THR A 128 -5.14 2.68 -24.73
C THR A 128 -4.93 4.15 -25.03
N GLY A 129 -5.99 4.97 -24.95
CA GLY A 129 -5.89 6.42 -24.98
C GLY A 129 -5.36 7.00 -23.66
N ASP A 130 -5.00 8.28 -23.73
CA ASP A 130 -4.56 9.10 -22.61
C ASP A 130 -5.74 9.82 -21.95
N ASP A 131 -5.58 10.20 -20.67
CA ASP A 131 -6.55 11.03 -19.93
C ASP A 131 -7.96 10.39 -19.88
N ILE A 132 -8.05 9.06 -19.79
CA ILE A 132 -9.31 8.32 -19.63
C ILE A 132 -9.67 8.20 -18.15
N THR A 133 -10.89 8.61 -17.78
CA THR A 133 -11.44 8.41 -16.44
C THR A 133 -12.55 7.37 -16.47
N LEU A 134 -12.39 6.30 -15.68
CA LEU A 134 -13.46 5.37 -15.31
C LEU A 134 -13.99 5.76 -13.93
N ASP A 135 -15.28 6.09 -13.85
CA ASP A 135 -15.90 6.59 -12.63
C ASP A 135 -17.12 5.76 -12.20
N SER A 136 -17.11 5.30 -10.96
CA SER A 136 -18.27 4.72 -10.28
C SER A 136 -18.81 3.42 -10.86
N LEU A 137 -17.93 2.59 -11.46
CA LEU A 137 -18.28 1.30 -12.03
C LEU A 137 -18.14 0.18 -10.98
N VAL A 138 -18.96 -0.87 -11.11
CA VAL A 138 -18.89 -2.05 -10.25
C VAL A 138 -18.47 -3.27 -11.06
N PHE A 139 -17.45 -4.00 -10.61
CA PHE A 139 -16.99 -5.27 -11.17
C PHE A 139 -17.31 -6.39 -10.17
N THR A 140 -18.23 -7.28 -10.51
CA THR A 140 -18.74 -8.33 -9.60
C THR A 140 -19.34 -9.49 -10.40
N GLU A 141 -19.67 -10.61 -9.75
CA GLU A 141 -20.39 -11.75 -10.39
C GLU A 141 -19.73 -12.18 -11.72
N GLY A 142 -18.40 -12.28 -11.73
CA GLY A 142 -17.62 -12.48 -12.94
C GLY A 142 -16.12 -12.36 -12.68
N GLY A 143 -15.35 -12.15 -13.74
CA GLY A 143 -13.90 -11.99 -13.62
C GLY A 143 -13.24 -11.34 -14.84
N PRO A 144 -11.92 -11.07 -14.76
CA PRO A 144 -11.22 -10.43 -15.86
C PRO A 144 -11.26 -11.28 -17.13
N ALA A 145 -11.62 -10.66 -18.26
CA ALA A 145 -11.58 -11.33 -19.56
C ALA A 145 -10.15 -11.69 -20.02
N GLU A 146 -9.13 -11.00 -19.49
CA GLU A 146 -7.72 -11.35 -19.65
C GLU A 146 -6.97 -11.09 -18.33
N ARG A 147 -5.90 -11.86 -18.09
CA ARG A 147 -5.21 -11.97 -16.80
C ARG A 147 -4.63 -10.68 -16.21
N PHE A 148 -4.46 -9.61 -17.00
CA PHE A 148 -3.97 -8.32 -16.52
C PHE A 148 -5.07 -7.39 -15.98
N GLY A 149 -6.31 -7.87 -15.85
CA GLY A 149 -7.34 -7.23 -15.03
C GLY A 149 -8.61 -6.87 -15.77
N GLY A 150 -9.65 -6.57 -14.98
CA GLY A 150 -10.89 -5.98 -15.47
C GLY A 150 -10.69 -4.55 -15.96
N VAL A 151 -9.65 -3.87 -15.46
CA VAL A 151 -9.20 -2.56 -15.95
C VAL A 151 -7.71 -2.62 -16.25
N ARG A 152 -7.34 -2.23 -17.47
CA ARG A 152 -5.95 -2.18 -17.94
C ARG A 152 -5.64 -0.77 -18.44
N MET A 153 -4.99 0.02 -17.59
CA MET A 153 -4.65 1.42 -17.81
C MET A 153 -3.34 1.49 -18.62
N MET A 154 -3.44 1.56 -19.94
CA MET A 154 -2.29 1.51 -20.85
C MET A 154 -1.73 2.89 -21.18
N GLY A 155 -2.59 3.87 -21.47
CA GLY A 155 -2.18 5.25 -21.74
C GLY A 155 -1.85 6.03 -20.46
N ASP A 156 -1.36 7.25 -20.66
CA ASP A 156 -0.95 8.16 -19.59
C ASP A 156 -2.14 8.86 -18.95
N ARG A 157 -1.97 9.27 -17.69
CA ARG A 157 -2.95 10.06 -16.91
C ARG A 157 -4.34 9.41 -16.80
N ASN A 158 -4.43 8.11 -17.03
CA ASN A 158 -5.65 7.35 -16.82
C ASN A 158 -6.06 7.34 -15.35
N VAL A 159 -7.36 7.34 -15.08
CA VAL A 159 -7.94 7.38 -13.73
C VAL A 159 -8.98 6.28 -13.57
N LEU A 160 -8.88 5.52 -12.48
CA LEU A 160 -9.95 4.67 -11.96
C LEU A 160 -10.40 5.25 -10.63
N SER A 161 -11.63 5.73 -10.56
CA SER A 161 -12.18 6.38 -9.39
C SER A 161 -13.56 5.89 -8.98
N ASN A 162 -13.86 6.05 -7.69
CA ASN A 162 -15.16 5.78 -7.07
C ASN A 162 -15.73 4.38 -7.38
N SER A 163 -14.91 3.42 -7.81
CA SER A 163 -15.37 2.14 -8.35
C SER A 163 -15.27 1.03 -7.31
N THR A 164 -16.04 -0.05 -7.48
CA THR A 164 -16.04 -1.21 -6.57
C THR A 164 -15.75 -2.50 -7.31
N PHE A 165 -14.74 -3.24 -6.87
CA PHE A 165 -14.56 -4.65 -7.19
C PHE A 165 -15.08 -5.47 -6.01
N TYR A 166 -16.11 -6.28 -6.25
CA TYR A 166 -16.69 -7.17 -5.24
C TYR A 166 -16.57 -8.61 -5.73
N TYR A 167 -15.68 -9.39 -5.11
CA TYR A 167 -15.49 -10.82 -5.39
C TYR A 167 -15.39 -11.18 -6.89
N PHE A 168 -14.66 -10.37 -7.67
CA PHE A 168 -14.46 -10.53 -9.11
C PHE A 168 -13.49 -11.69 -9.45
N ASN A 169 -13.85 -12.90 -9.07
CA ASN A 169 -13.02 -14.12 -9.08
C ASN A 169 -13.56 -15.23 -10.00
N HIS A 170 -14.58 -14.98 -10.81
CA HIS A 170 -15.37 -16.03 -11.48
C HIS A 170 -15.16 -16.07 -13.00
N ASP A 171 -15.76 -17.08 -13.63
CA ASP A 171 -15.88 -17.30 -15.09
C ASP A 171 -14.60 -17.57 -15.89
N TYR A 172 -13.44 -17.08 -15.48
CA TYR A 172 -12.18 -17.46 -16.12
C TYR A 172 -11.71 -18.85 -15.67
N GLU A 173 -11.00 -19.55 -16.55
CA GLU A 173 -10.40 -20.84 -16.24
C GLU A 173 -9.38 -20.71 -15.09
N TYR A 174 -9.55 -21.54 -14.06
CA TYR A 174 -8.72 -21.53 -12.85
C TYR A 174 -8.34 -22.95 -12.46
N LEU A 175 -7.47 -23.55 -13.27
CA LEU A 175 -6.92 -24.88 -13.06
C LEU A 175 -5.40 -24.81 -12.89
N PRO A 176 -4.81 -25.72 -12.10
CA PRO A 176 -3.36 -25.86 -12.03
C PRO A 176 -2.81 -26.30 -13.40
N ASP A 177 -1.72 -25.68 -13.86
CA ASP A 177 -1.12 -26.02 -15.15
C ASP A 177 -0.52 -27.44 -15.21
N GLU A 178 -0.40 -28.02 -16.41
CA GLU A 178 0.20 -29.36 -16.55
C GLU A 178 1.71 -29.38 -16.24
N ARG A 179 2.38 -28.24 -16.39
CA ARG A 179 3.85 -28.15 -16.28
C ARG A 179 4.33 -28.37 -14.85
N ARG A 180 3.63 -27.79 -13.88
CA ARG A 180 4.05 -27.72 -12.48
C ARG A 180 2.89 -27.50 -11.52
N ALA A 181 1.65 -27.71 -11.95
CA ALA A 181 0.47 -27.44 -11.14
C ALA A 181 0.38 -26.00 -10.60
N GLU A 182 0.86 -25.02 -11.37
CA GLU A 182 0.76 -23.60 -11.01
C GLU A 182 -0.61 -23.04 -11.39
N TYR A 183 -1.33 -22.43 -10.44
CA TYR A 183 -2.58 -21.73 -10.72
C TYR A 183 -2.32 -20.40 -11.46
N PRO A 184 -3.20 -19.97 -12.39
CA PRO A 184 -2.98 -18.75 -13.13
C PRO A 184 -3.08 -17.51 -12.22
N LYS A 185 -2.37 -16.45 -12.61
CA LYS A 185 -2.39 -15.16 -11.90
C LYS A 185 -3.29 -14.18 -12.65
N TYR A 186 -4.44 -13.86 -12.06
CA TYR A 186 -5.35 -12.84 -12.55
C TYR A 186 -5.28 -11.60 -11.66
N LEU A 187 -5.01 -10.45 -12.27
CA LEU A 187 -5.08 -9.14 -11.62
C LEU A 187 -6.51 -8.62 -11.65
N TRP A 188 -6.80 -7.56 -10.90
CA TRP A 188 -8.03 -6.78 -11.08
C TRP A 188 -7.75 -5.48 -11.84
N VAL A 189 -6.63 -4.82 -11.52
CA VAL A 189 -6.20 -3.59 -12.18
C VAL A 189 -4.72 -3.69 -12.55
N SER A 190 -4.35 -3.17 -13.72
CA SER A 190 -2.94 -2.94 -14.05
C SER A 190 -2.68 -1.57 -14.68
N LEU A 191 -1.55 -0.98 -14.30
CA LEU A 191 -1.07 0.31 -14.79
C LEU A 191 0.20 0.10 -15.62
N TRP A 192 0.23 0.65 -16.83
CA TRP A 192 1.33 0.49 -17.78
C TRP A 192 1.88 1.83 -18.30
N GLY A 193 1.04 2.87 -18.35
CA GLY A 193 1.43 4.22 -18.76
C GLY A 193 2.07 5.02 -17.61
N LYS A 194 1.95 6.34 -17.66
CA LYS A 194 2.48 7.30 -16.68
C LYS A 194 1.37 8.07 -15.98
N ASP A 195 1.65 8.60 -14.79
CA ASP A 195 0.78 9.50 -14.02
C ASP A 195 -0.65 8.98 -13.74
N GLY A 196 -0.85 7.66 -13.86
CA GLY A 196 -2.12 7.00 -13.60
C GLY A 196 -2.57 7.10 -12.14
N LYS A 197 -3.90 7.14 -11.93
CA LYS A 197 -4.51 7.29 -10.60
C LYS A 197 -5.52 6.18 -10.33
N VAL A 198 -5.40 5.56 -9.17
CA VAL A 198 -6.39 4.62 -8.62
C VAL A 198 -6.83 5.17 -7.28
N ILE A 199 -7.96 5.88 -7.26
CA ILE A 199 -8.37 6.69 -6.13
C ILE A 199 -9.80 6.44 -5.68
N ASN A 200 -10.05 6.43 -4.37
CA ASN A 200 -11.42 6.32 -3.82
C ASN A 200 -12.19 5.07 -4.28
N ASN A 201 -11.49 3.95 -4.52
CA ASN A 201 -12.13 2.69 -4.91
C ASN A 201 -12.29 1.75 -3.71
N ARG A 202 -13.16 0.74 -3.85
CA ARG A 202 -13.27 -0.39 -2.93
C ARG A 202 -12.87 -1.68 -3.65
N PHE A 203 -11.91 -2.40 -3.10
CA PHE A 203 -11.44 -3.68 -3.59
C PHE A 203 -11.68 -4.75 -2.54
N GLU A 204 -12.70 -5.57 -2.72
CA GLU A 204 -13.18 -6.49 -1.69
C GLU A 204 -13.26 -7.93 -2.19
N GLY A 205 -12.60 -8.83 -1.46
CA GLY A 205 -12.76 -10.26 -1.65
C GLY A 205 -11.95 -10.83 -2.82
N LYS A 206 -10.73 -10.35 -3.08
CA LYS A 206 -9.84 -11.01 -4.05
C LYS A 206 -9.35 -12.35 -3.49
N GLN A 207 -9.89 -13.45 -3.97
CA GLN A 207 -9.71 -14.78 -3.36
C GLN A 207 -9.20 -15.85 -4.33
N LYS A 208 -8.76 -15.44 -5.51
CA LYS A 208 -7.94 -16.24 -6.42
C LYS A 208 -6.60 -15.57 -6.73
N ARG A 209 -5.63 -16.40 -7.13
CA ARG A 209 -4.21 -16.03 -7.25
C ARG A 209 -3.98 -14.89 -8.25
N GLY A 210 -2.98 -14.06 -7.94
CA GLY A 210 -2.59 -12.85 -8.67
C GLY A 210 -2.59 -11.64 -7.74
N THR A 211 -1.66 -10.70 -7.93
CA THR A 211 -1.75 -9.41 -7.22
C THR A 211 -3.04 -8.70 -7.60
N LEU A 212 -3.62 -7.90 -6.71
CA LEU A 212 -4.84 -7.15 -7.00
C LEU A 212 -4.56 -6.00 -7.97
N ILE A 213 -3.61 -5.12 -7.63
CA ILE A 213 -3.09 -4.05 -8.50
C ILE A 213 -1.66 -4.37 -8.93
N GLY A 214 -1.37 -4.32 -10.23
CA GLY A 214 0.00 -4.47 -10.75
C GLY A 214 0.47 -3.26 -11.55
N VAL A 215 1.60 -2.66 -11.15
CA VAL A 215 2.30 -1.67 -11.97
C VAL A 215 3.30 -2.39 -12.88
N GLN A 216 3.17 -2.13 -14.18
CA GLN A 216 3.90 -2.75 -15.27
C GLN A 216 4.76 -1.68 -15.97
N LYS A 217 5.91 -1.37 -15.38
CA LYS A 217 6.71 -0.20 -15.74
C LYS A 217 7.83 -0.46 -16.75
N ASP A 218 8.33 0.63 -17.32
CA ASP A 218 9.58 0.70 -18.10
C ASP A 218 10.76 1.24 -17.25
N ASP A 219 11.79 1.80 -17.89
CA ASP A 219 13.00 2.34 -17.28
C ASP A 219 12.92 3.80 -16.81
N THR A 220 11.76 4.44 -16.96
CA THR A 220 11.53 5.81 -16.51
C THR A 220 10.56 5.86 -15.32
N PRO A 221 10.55 6.92 -14.49
CA PRO A 221 9.54 7.09 -13.44
C PRO A 221 8.11 7.00 -13.97
N ASP A 222 7.22 6.41 -13.17
CA ASP A 222 5.80 6.22 -13.51
C ASP A 222 4.90 7.26 -12.84
N ASN A 223 5.26 7.70 -11.63
CA ASN A 223 4.56 8.72 -10.83
C ASN A 223 3.07 8.41 -10.57
N HIS A 224 2.71 7.12 -10.44
CA HIS A 224 1.32 6.75 -10.15
C HIS A 224 0.88 7.16 -8.76
N LEU A 225 -0.42 7.43 -8.61
CA LEU A 225 -1.06 7.66 -7.32
C LEU A 225 -2.12 6.60 -7.04
N ILE A 226 -1.90 5.81 -5.99
CA ILE A 226 -2.85 4.83 -5.47
C ILE A 226 -3.25 5.28 -4.07
N ALA A 227 -4.38 5.97 -3.95
CA ALA A 227 -4.72 6.66 -2.71
C ALA A 227 -6.20 6.62 -2.32
N ASN A 228 -6.47 6.72 -1.03
CA ASN A 228 -7.83 6.78 -0.48
C ASN A 228 -8.69 5.58 -0.88
N ASN A 229 -8.11 4.41 -1.12
CA ASN A 229 -8.89 3.20 -1.45
C ASN A 229 -9.16 2.38 -0.19
N ILE A 230 -10.21 1.55 -0.25
CA ILE A 230 -10.52 0.50 0.73
C ILE A 230 -10.14 -0.86 0.13
N PHE A 231 -9.39 -1.66 0.87
CA PHE A 231 -9.02 -3.03 0.53
C PHE A 231 -9.51 -4.00 1.61
N LEU A 232 -10.28 -5.03 1.24
CA LEU A 232 -10.93 -5.96 2.17
C LEU A 232 -10.76 -7.43 1.75
N ASP A 233 -10.61 -8.31 2.72
CA ASP A 233 -10.90 -9.75 2.62
C ASP A 233 -10.15 -10.53 1.52
N GLN A 234 -8.96 -10.05 1.13
CA GLN A 234 -8.05 -10.81 0.28
C GLN A 234 -7.42 -11.94 1.08
N LYS A 235 -7.60 -13.19 0.65
CA LYS A 235 -7.01 -14.36 1.31
C LYS A 235 -6.80 -15.52 0.33
N PRO A 236 -5.76 -16.35 0.53
CA PRO A 236 -5.44 -17.42 -0.38
C PRO A 236 -6.18 -18.71 -0.02
N ASN A 237 -6.02 -19.73 -0.86
CA ASN A 237 -6.45 -21.10 -0.57
C ASN A 237 -7.96 -21.25 -0.31
N GLN A 238 -8.80 -20.46 -0.99
CA GLN A 238 -10.26 -20.61 -0.92
C GLN A 238 -10.77 -21.68 -1.90
N PHE A 239 -9.93 -22.14 -2.82
CA PHE A 239 -10.23 -23.13 -3.86
C PHE A 239 -9.19 -24.26 -3.86
N ASN A 240 -8.72 -24.66 -2.67
CA ASN A 240 -7.82 -25.81 -2.48
C ASN A 240 -6.43 -25.67 -3.14
N GLU A 241 -5.98 -24.46 -3.45
CA GLU A 241 -4.71 -24.23 -4.16
C GLU A 241 -3.48 -24.76 -3.42
N PHE A 242 -3.56 -24.87 -2.08
CA PHE A 242 -2.47 -25.35 -1.23
C PHE A 242 -2.53 -26.84 -0.94
N ASP A 243 -3.51 -27.58 -1.49
CA ASP A 243 -3.57 -29.04 -1.34
C ASP A 243 -2.49 -29.74 -2.18
N ILE A 244 -2.01 -29.08 -3.25
CA ILE A 244 -0.86 -29.51 -4.05
C ILE A 244 0.44 -29.09 -3.33
N LYS A 245 0.91 -29.93 -2.40
CA LYS A 245 1.99 -29.58 -1.46
C LYS A 245 3.33 -29.27 -2.13
N GLU A 246 3.65 -29.94 -3.23
CA GLU A 246 4.82 -29.67 -4.06
C GLU A 246 4.80 -28.28 -4.72
N ALA A 247 3.62 -27.69 -4.85
CA ALA A 247 3.40 -26.41 -5.51
C ALA A 247 3.21 -25.22 -4.56
N ILE A 248 3.12 -25.49 -3.25
CA ILE A 248 2.69 -24.51 -2.25
C ILE A 248 3.55 -23.24 -2.21
N ARG A 249 4.86 -23.31 -2.51
CA ARG A 249 5.75 -22.15 -2.45
C ARG A 249 5.44 -21.09 -3.51
N TYR A 250 5.08 -21.50 -4.72
CA TYR A 250 4.68 -20.56 -5.78
C TYR A 250 3.17 -20.33 -5.79
N ASN A 251 2.34 -21.34 -5.52
CA ASN A 251 0.88 -21.15 -5.43
C ASN A 251 0.49 -20.27 -4.24
N GLY A 252 1.23 -20.29 -3.13
CA GLY A 252 1.09 -19.36 -2.01
C GLY A 252 1.80 -18.02 -2.16
N ASN A 253 2.33 -17.73 -3.35
CA ASN A 253 2.92 -16.44 -3.71
C ASN A 253 2.11 -15.77 -4.83
N SER A 254 2.23 -14.46 -4.95
CA SER A 254 1.54 -13.59 -5.89
C SER A 254 0.09 -13.33 -5.47
N TRP A 255 -0.10 -12.94 -4.21
CA TRP A 255 -1.40 -12.55 -3.63
C TRP A 255 -1.31 -11.17 -2.96
N GLU A 256 -0.47 -10.29 -3.49
CA GLU A 256 -0.28 -8.96 -2.96
C GLU A 256 -1.52 -8.09 -3.23
N ALA A 257 -1.85 -7.15 -2.35
CA ALA A 257 -2.82 -6.11 -2.65
C ALA A 257 -2.30 -5.19 -3.77
N ILE A 258 -1.01 -4.91 -3.76
CA ILE A 258 -0.35 -4.19 -4.84
C ILE A 258 1.09 -4.67 -5.04
N ARG A 259 1.51 -4.70 -6.30
CA ARG A 259 2.91 -4.83 -6.69
C ARG A 259 3.33 -3.62 -7.54
N ILE A 260 4.35 -2.89 -7.10
CA ILE A 260 4.90 -1.72 -7.81
C ILE A 260 6.21 -2.09 -8.51
N GLY A 261 6.14 -2.41 -9.81
CA GLY A 261 7.27 -2.90 -10.60
C GLY A 261 7.45 -4.41 -10.54
N ASP A 262 8.55 -4.92 -11.09
CA ASP A 262 8.93 -6.33 -11.02
C ASP A 262 10.45 -6.49 -10.93
N SER A 263 10.95 -7.72 -10.82
CA SER A 263 12.39 -7.93 -10.69
C SER A 263 13.20 -7.32 -11.84
N LYS A 264 12.68 -7.33 -13.07
CA LYS A 264 13.41 -6.84 -14.26
C LYS A 264 13.52 -5.31 -14.25
N SER A 265 12.48 -4.64 -13.80
CA SER A 265 12.38 -3.17 -13.73
C SER A 265 12.85 -2.58 -12.39
N SER A 266 13.21 -3.45 -11.43
CA SER A 266 13.45 -3.05 -10.03
C SER A 266 14.54 -2.02 -9.80
N GLN A 267 15.54 -1.96 -10.68
CA GLN A 267 16.67 -1.04 -10.52
C GLN A 267 16.36 0.37 -11.04
N TRP A 268 15.14 0.62 -11.54
CA TRP A 268 14.68 1.92 -11.99
C TRP A 268 13.64 2.52 -11.06
N GLY A 269 13.60 3.85 -11.02
CA GLY A 269 12.60 4.59 -10.27
C GLY A 269 11.20 4.37 -10.84
N SER A 270 10.22 4.13 -9.97
CA SER A 270 8.80 4.27 -10.30
C SER A 270 8.24 5.57 -9.74
N ASN A 271 8.73 6.03 -8.59
CA ASN A 271 8.26 7.24 -7.91
C ASN A 271 6.74 7.23 -7.66
N SER A 272 6.15 6.03 -7.58
CA SER A 272 4.72 5.85 -7.35
C SER A 272 4.40 5.99 -5.87
N LYS A 273 3.16 6.36 -5.58
CA LYS A 273 2.65 6.62 -4.25
C LYS A 273 1.54 5.63 -3.91
N PHE A 274 1.66 4.94 -2.78
CA PHE A 274 0.59 4.16 -2.16
C PHE A 274 0.27 4.78 -0.81
N THR A 275 -0.73 5.67 -0.79
CA THR A 275 -0.93 6.59 0.35
C THR A 275 -2.35 6.71 0.84
N ASN A 276 -2.56 6.84 2.15
CA ASN A 276 -3.87 7.09 2.76
C ASN A 276 -4.92 6.01 2.41
N ASN A 277 -4.50 4.76 2.21
CA ASN A 277 -5.40 3.64 1.97
C ASN A 277 -5.83 2.98 3.30
N LEU A 278 -7.03 2.43 3.32
CA LEU A 278 -7.55 1.59 4.40
C LEU A 278 -7.50 0.12 3.95
N MET A 279 -6.84 -0.73 4.72
CA MET A 279 -6.67 -2.16 4.45
C MET A 279 -7.15 -2.96 5.66
N ILE A 280 -8.11 -3.88 5.47
CA ILE A 280 -8.74 -4.67 6.54
C ILE A 280 -8.73 -6.15 6.14
N ASP A 281 -8.22 -7.03 6.99
CA ASP A 281 -8.20 -8.48 6.74
C ASP A 281 -7.58 -8.87 5.40
N MET A 282 -6.49 -8.20 5.04
CA MET A 282 -5.73 -8.47 3.84
C MET A 282 -4.65 -9.53 4.14
N ASP A 283 -5.01 -10.79 3.97
CA ASP A 283 -4.25 -11.98 4.36
C ASP A 283 -3.70 -12.77 3.15
N GLY A 284 -3.54 -12.11 2.01
CA GLY A 284 -3.22 -12.76 0.73
C GLY A 284 -1.97 -13.63 0.76
N GLU A 285 -0.86 -13.08 1.25
CA GLU A 285 0.41 -13.80 1.39
C GLU A 285 1.34 -13.12 2.43
N ARG A 286 2.66 -13.28 2.34
CA ARG A 286 3.60 -12.57 3.23
C ARG A 286 3.80 -11.11 2.86
N GLU A 287 3.57 -10.76 1.59
CA GLU A 287 3.76 -9.42 1.03
C GLU A 287 2.39 -8.77 0.78
N LEU A 288 1.99 -7.82 1.64
CA LEU A 288 0.76 -7.03 1.46
C LEU A 288 0.94 -6.05 0.29
N ILE A 289 2.00 -5.27 0.38
CA ILE A 289 2.46 -4.26 -0.59
C ILE A 289 3.86 -4.70 -1.00
N SER A 290 4.04 -5.18 -2.23
CA SER A 290 5.34 -5.64 -2.71
C SER A 290 5.97 -4.61 -3.64
N ILE A 291 6.95 -3.89 -3.10
CA ILE A 291 7.69 -2.86 -3.83
C ILE A 291 8.85 -3.52 -4.58
N LYS A 292 8.85 -3.36 -5.90
CA LYS A 292 9.83 -3.95 -6.81
C LYS A 292 10.34 -2.91 -7.81
N SER A 293 10.64 -1.71 -7.30
CA SER A 293 11.15 -0.54 -8.02
C SER A 293 11.66 0.49 -7.01
N GLY A 294 12.32 1.55 -7.48
CA GLY A 294 12.89 2.58 -6.61
C GLY A 294 12.04 3.84 -6.45
N GLY A 295 12.35 4.62 -5.41
CA GLY A 295 11.81 5.98 -5.18
C GLY A 295 10.35 6.05 -4.77
N ASN A 296 9.73 4.94 -4.37
CA ASN A 296 8.30 4.90 -4.05
C ASN A 296 8.01 5.42 -2.64
N GLU A 297 6.79 5.94 -2.47
CA GLU A 297 6.26 6.41 -1.20
C GLU A 297 5.11 5.50 -0.73
N ILE A 298 5.24 4.95 0.48
CA ILE A 298 4.22 4.10 1.10
C ILE A 298 3.88 4.73 2.45
N SER A 299 2.89 5.64 2.45
CA SER A 299 2.68 6.53 3.60
C SER A 299 1.23 6.73 4.04
N GLY A 300 1.02 6.97 5.33
CA GLY A 300 -0.30 7.33 5.88
C GLY A 300 -1.39 6.26 5.76
N ASN A 301 -1.03 5.00 5.48
CA ASN A 301 -2.01 3.93 5.32
C ASN A 301 -2.44 3.40 6.70
N THR A 302 -3.72 3.00 6.83
CA THR A 302 -4.20 2.20 7.96
C THR A 302 -4.32 0.75 7.54
N ILE A 303 -3.58 -0.12 8.23
CA ILE A 303 -3.54 -1.57 7.99
C ILE A 303 -4.07 -2.25 9.24
N PHE A 304 -5.29 -2.75 9.19
CA PHE A 304 -6.00 -3.38 10.31
C PHE A 304 -6.14 -4.88 10.06
N GLU A 305 -5.81 -5.69 11.06
CA GLU A 305 -5.99 -7.15 11.06
C GLU A 305 -5.50 -7.84 9.78
N SER A 306 -4.41 -7.37 9.17
CA SER A 306 -3.92 -7.91 7.90
C SER A 306 -2.70 -8.80 8.14
N ALA A 307 -2.84 -10.10 7.90
CA ALA A 307 -1.78 -11.10 8.08
C ALA A 307 -0.81 -11.12 6.88
N SER A 308 -0.28 -9.95 6.54
CA SER A 308 0.63 -9.67 5.44
C SER A 308 1.46 -8.41 5.77
N LEU A 309 2.69 -8.28 5.28
CA LEU A 309 3.60 -7.17 5.63
C LEU A 309 3.85 -6.24 4.45
N ILE A 310 4.14 -4.95 4.71
CA ILE A 310 4.78 -4.08 3.73
C ILE A 310 6.14 -4.68 3.35
N SER A 311 6.39 -4.93 2.08
CA SER A 311 7.57 -5.67 1.60
C SER A 311 8.38 -4.80 0.64
N LEU A 312 9.48 -4.24 1.12
CA LEU A 312 10.50 -3.62 0.27
C LEU A 312 11.31 -4.75 -0.34
N ARG A 313 10.82 -5.27 -1.47
CA ARG A 313 11.27 -6.55 -2.01
C ARG A 313 12.42 -6.40 -2.99
N HIS A 314 12.37 -5.39 -3.86
CA HIS A 314 13.45 -5.00 -4.76
C HIS A 314 13.37 -3.49 -5.05
N GLY A 315 14.50 -2.91 -5.44
CA GLY A 315 14.61 -1.50 -5.79
C GLY A 315 14.97 -0.64 -4.58
N LYS A 316 15.53 0.55 -4.84
CA LYS A 316 16.25 1.35 -3.85
C LYS A 316 15.50 2.63 -3.46
N ALA A 317 15.86 3.22 -2.33
CA ALA A 317 15.41 4.56 -1.94
C ALA A 317 13.89 4.72 -1.83
N ASN A 318 13.19 3.67 -1.40
CA ASN A 318 11.77 3.73 -1.02
C ASN A 318 11.60 4.30 0.40
N THR A 319 10.49 5.00 0.63
CA THR A 319 10.10 5.55 1.94
C THR A 319 8.83 4.90 2.45
N VAL A 320 8.86 4.42 3.70
CA VAL A 320 7.69 3.89 4.43
C VAL A 320 7.47 4.76 5.66
N SER A 321 6.44 5.61 5.63
CA SER A 321 6.25 6.61 6.68
C SER A 321 4.82 6.79 7.16
N ASP A 322 4.64 7.20 8.41
CA ASP A 322 3.32 7.62 8.95
C ASP A 322 2.21 6.56 8.84
N ASN A 323 2.55 5.28 8.65
CA ASN A 323 1.55 4.22 8.57
C ASN A 323 1.08 3.84 9.97
N VAL A 324 -0.21 3.54 10.08
CA VAL A 324 -0.86 3.04 11.29
C VAL A 324 -1.20 1.57 11.08
N ILE A 325 -0.45 0.68 11.72
CA ILE A 325 -0.55 -0.76 11.56
C ILE A 325 -1.12 -1.36 12.85
N LEU A 326 -2.37 -1.79 12.78
CA LEU A 326 -3.17 -2.30 13.88
C LEU A 326 -3.32 -3.82 13.71
N GLY A 327 -2.43 -4.59 14.31
CA GLY A 327 -2.49 -6.05 14.25
C GLY A 327 -3.68 -6.65 14.99
N ASN A 328 -4.21 -5.92 15.99
CA ASN A 328 -5.34 -6.31 16.85
C ASN A 328 -5.25 -7.77 17.34
N GLU A 329 -4.03 -8.19 17.68
CA GLU A 329 -3.68 -9.53 18.16
C GLU A 329 -3.93 -10.67 17.17
N LYS A 330 -4.30 -10.37 15.92
CA LYS A 330 -4.49 -11.40 14.89
C LYS A 330 -3.15 -12.06 14.56
N LEU A 331 -3.18 -13.39 14.47
CA LEU A 331 -2.01 -14.21 14.21
C LEU A 331 -1.38 -13.90 12.83
N LEU A 332 -0.04 -13.87 12.80
CA LEU A 332 0.80 -13.57 11.63
C LEU A 332 0.65 -12.16 11.06
N THR A 333 0.13 -11.21 11.84
CA THR A 333 0.24 -9.79 11.53
C THR A 333 1.67 -9.29 11.75
N GLY A 334 2.01 -8.17 11.11
CA GLY A 334 3.32 -7.54 11.23
C GLY A 334 3.32 -6.18 10.55
N GLY A 335 4.43 -5.45 10.64
CA GLY A 335 4.58 -4.17 9.97
C GLY A 335 5.20 -4.34 8.58
N MET A 336 6.52 -4.47 8.56
CA MET A 336 7.29 -4.44 7.32
C MET A 336 8.51 -5.35 7.31
N ARG A 337 8.95 -5.71 6.10
CA ARG A 337 10.14 -6.51 5.82
C ARG A 337 10.98 -5.91 4.70
N ILE A 338 12.30 -5.94 4.86
CA ILE A 338 13.22 -5.08 4.12
C ILE A 338 14.29 -5.91 3.40
N TYR A 339 14.46 -5.67 2.11
CA TYR A 339 15.61 -6.01 1.25
C TYR A 339 16.15 -4.72 0.62
N ASP A 340 17.25 -4.82 -0.14
CA ASP A 340 17.79 -3.75 -1.00
C ASP A 340 18.23 -2.49 -0.22
N GLU A 341 18.55 -1.39 -0.93
CA GLU A 341 19.34 -0.30 -0.36
C GLU A 341 18.58 1.03 -0.19
N ASP A 342 19.10 1.87 0.71
CA ASP A 342 18.76 3.30 0.86
C ASP A 342 17.34 3.60 1.35
N HIS A 343 16.68 2.64 1.99
CA HIS A 343 15.31 2.83 2.49
C HIS A 343 15.22 3.72 3.72
N VAL A 344 14.12 4.46 3.81
CA VAL A 344 13.76 5.25 4.98
C VAL A 344 12.47 4.71 5.57
N ILE A 345 12.55 4.26 6.82
CA ILE A 345 11.45 3.74 7.62
C ILE A 345 11.24 4.68 8.79
N GLU A 346 10.19 5.50 8.74
CA GLU A 346 10.02 6.56 9.74
C GLU A 346 8.61 6.80 10.22
N ASN A 347 8.48 7.17 11.50
CA ASN A 347 7.21 7.66 12.04
C ASN A 347 6.04 6.68 11.90
N ASN A 348 6.28 5.38 11.81
CA ASN A 348 5.22 4.38 11.75
C ASN A 348 4.75 4.00 13.17
N TYR A 349 3.46 3.75 13.32
CA TYR A 349 2.86 3.26 14.57
C TYR A 349 2.35 1.83 14.35
N ILE A 350 2.94 0.87 15.05
CA ILE A 350 2.69 -0.56 14.85
C ILE A 350 2.28 -1.15 16.19
N THR A 351 1.09 -1.73 16.28
CA THR A 351 0.57 -2.22 17.56
C THR A 351 -0.14 -3.55 17.47
N GLY A 352 -0.03 -4.37 18.51
CA GLY A 352 -0.80 -5.60 18.67
C GLY A 352 -0.49 -6.66 17.62
N THR A 353 0.73 -6.72 17.08
CA THR A 353 1.10 -7.72 16.06
C THR A 353 1.54 -9.05 16.70
N ARG A 354 1.26 -10.18 16.04
CA ARG A 354 1.55 -11.54 16.54
C ARG A 354 2.17 -12.46 15.49
N GLY A 355 2.96 -13.42 15.95
CA GLY A 355 3.52 -14.51 15.17
C GLY A 355 4.80 -14.14 14.41
N ARG A 356 5.73 -15.10 14.33
CA ARG A 356 7.05 -14.93 13.70
C ARG A 356 7.18 -15.64 12.36
N ASP A 357 6.78 -16.91 12.32
CA ASP A 357 7.08 -17.80 11.21
C ASP A 357 5.84 -17.98 10.34
N GLY A 358 5.95 -17.59 9.07
CA GLY A 358 4.93 -17.85 8.07
C GLY A 358 4.64 -19.33 7.89
N LYS A 359 3.41 -19.64 7.46
CA LYS A 359 2.94 -21.03 7.29
C LYS A 359 3.66 -21.78 6.16
N ILE A 360 4.20 -21.07 5.17
CA ILE A 360 4.87 -21.66 4.00
C ILE A 360 6.39 -21.48 4.13
N VAL A 361 7.08 -22.59 4.36
CA VAL A 361 8.54 -22.61 4.53
C VAL A 361 9.30 -22.35 3.22
N GLY A 362 10.53 -21.84 3.33
CA GLY A 362 11.43 -21.64 2.18
C GLY A 362 11.17 -20.37 1.36
N ASN A 363 10.30 -19.47 1.84
CA ASN A 363 10.00 -18.18 1.20
C ASN A 363 10.55 -16.97 1.99
N ALA A 364 11.41 -17.21 3.00
CA ALA A 364 11.92 -16.19 3.92
C ALA A 364 10.80 -15.35 4.57
N ASP A 365 9.66 -16.01 4.89
CA ASP A 365 8.48 -15.43 5.55
C ASP A 365 8.71 -15.35 7.07
N LEU A 366 9.62 -14.44 7.44
CA LEU A 366 9.87 -14.00 8.80
C LEU A 366 9.07 -12.71 9.05
N ARG A 367 8.36 -12.66 10.17
CA ARG A 367 7.42 -11.59 10.53
C ARG A 367 7.80 -10.94 11.86
N GLY A 368 7.29 -9.73 12.03
CA GLY A 368 7.50 -8.85 13.18
C GLY A 368 7.04 -7.43 12.85
N GLY A 369 7.25 -6.48 13.75
CA GLY A 369 7.00 -5.07 13.50
C GLY A 369 7.88 -4.55 12.37
N ILE A 370 9.20 -4.65 12.51
CA ILE A 370 10.17 -4.26 11.47
C ILE A 370 11.21 -5.37 11.31
N VAL A 371 11.24 -6.01 10.13
CA VAL A 371 12.15 -7.13 9.82
C VAL A 371 13.23 -6.68 8.84
N ILE A 372 14.49 -6.75 9.25
CA ILE A 372 15.66 -6.56 8.40
C ILE A 372 16.06 -7.93 7.86
N ASN A 373 15.74 -8.26 6.61
CA ASN A 373 15.96 -9.61 6.10
C ASN A 373 17.46 -9.91 5.90
N THR A 374 17.84 -11.18 5.95
CA THR A 374 19.10 -11.64 5.36
C THR A 374 19.00 -11.62 3.83
N GLY A 375 20.12 -11.48 3.11
CA GLY A 375 20.20 -11.61 1.65
C GLY A 375 21.25 -12.63 1.21
N ILE A 376 21.55 -12.66 -0.09
CA ILE A 376 22.48 -13.63 -0.70
C ILE A 376 23.72 -12.99 -1.33
N ILE A 377 23.93 -11.69 -1.11
CA ILE A 377 25.04 -10.93 -1.68
C ILE A 377 25.79 -10.10 -0.64
N ASP A 378 27.10 -9.98 -0.85
CA ASP A 378 28.03 -9.25 0.02
C ASP A 378 28.01 -7.74 -0.24
N VAL A 379 26.92 -7.09 0.17
CA VAL A 379 26.74 -5.65 -0.06
C VAL A 379 27.73 -4.78 0.72
N ALA A 380 28.34 -5.30 1.80
CA ALA A 380 29.43 -4.64 2.52
C ALA A 380 30.68 -4.49 1.64
N ASN A 381 30.90 -5.45 0.72
CA ASN A 381 31.97 -5.41 -0.27
C ASN A 381 31.51 -4.95 -1.66
N GLY A 382 30.34 -4.30 -1.74
CA GLY A 382 29.82 -3.70 -2.97
C GLY A 382 29.23 -4.69 -3.98
N GLU A 383 28.91 -5.93 -3.57
CA GLU A 383 28.23 -6.88 -4.45
C GLU A 383 26.79 -6.43 -4.75
N THR A 384 26.33 -6.70 -5.97
CA THR A 384 24.98 -6.37 -6.44
C THR A 384 24.27 -7.61 -6.99
N LEU A 385 22.94 -7.59 -7.05
CA LEU A 385 22.23 -8.52 -7.92
C LEU A 385 22.43 -8.11 -9.38
N ASP A 386 22.69 -9.08 -10.24
CA ASP A 386 22.94 -8.88 -11.66
C ASP A 386 22.31 -10.02 -12.44
N GLN A 387 21.49 -9.68 -13.44
CA GLN A 387 20.78 -10.66 -14.27
C GLN A 387 21.73 -11.62 -15.03
N SER A 388 22.99 -11.23 -15.22
CA SER A 388 24.04 -12.03 -15.87
C SER A 388 24.76 -12.99 -14.93
N VAL A 389 24.63 -12.82 -13.61
CA VAL A 389 25.30 -13.66 -12.60
C VAL A 389 24.37 -14.77 -12.12
N LYS A 390 24.70 -16.01 -12.48
CA LYS A 390 23.89 -17.19 -12.12
C LYS A 390 23.73 -17.31 -10.60
N GLY A 391 22.48 -17.42 -10.15
CA GLY A 391 22.14 -17.53 -8.73
C GLY A 391 22.05 -16.20 -7.99
N LYS A 392 22.44 -15.08 -8.63
CA LYS A 392 22.36 -13.71 -8.11
C LYS A 392 21.58 -12.78 -9.05
N GLU A 393 20.61 -13.35 -9.76
CA GLU A 393 19.77 -12.60 -10.69
C GLU A 393 18.88 -11.58 -9.96
N LEU A 394 18.30 -10.62 -10.69
CA LEU A 394 17.51 -9.53 -10.10
C LEU A 394 16.26 -9.98 -9.33
N ASN A 395 15.81 -11.23 -9.50
CA ASN A 395 14.69 -11.79 -8.73
C ASN A 395 15.11 -12.44 -7.40
N LYS A 396 16.38 -12.39 -7.03
CA LYS A 396 16.91 -12.94 -5.77
C LYS A 396 16.86 -11.93 -4.63
N GLN A 397 17.60 -12.19 -3.56
CA GLN A 397 17.48 -11.49 -2.28
C GLN A 397 18.66 -10.53 -2.09
N TRP A 398 18.42 -9.25 -2.38
CA TRP A 398 19.42 -8.20 -2.20
C TRP A 398 19.55 -7.87 -0.72
N THR A 399 20.72 -8.12 -0.13
CA THR A 399 20.97 -7.89 1.30
C THR A 399 20.75 -6.42 1.68
N PRO A 400 19.97 -6.08 2.73
CA PRO A 400 19.71 -4.68 3.08
C PRO A 400 20.98 -3.89 3.36
N LYS A 401 21.08 -2.67 2.82
CA LYS A 401 22.20 -1.75 3.13
C LYS A 401 21.74 -0.30 3.25
N ASN A 402 22.37 0.46 4.15
CA ASN A 402 22.13 1.89 4.31
C ASN A 402 20.64 2.20 4.60
N ILE A 403 20.09 1.51 5.60
CA ILE A 403 18.67 1.63 5.95
C ILE A 403 18.54 2.56 7.15
N THR A 404 17.72 3.59 7.03
CA THR A 404 17.36 4.47 8.16
C THR A 404 16.05 4.01 8.77
N ILE A 405 16.06 3.64 10.05
CA ILE A 405 14.89 3.25 10.84
C ILE A 405 14.80 4.23 12.01
N ARG A 406 13.87 5.19 11.94
CA ARG A 406 13.79 6.25 12.94
C ARG A 406 12.39 6.62 13.39
N ASN A 407 12.26 7.08 14.63
CA ASN A 407 11.00 7.61 15.15
C ASN A 407 9.82 6.64 14.99
N ASN A 408 10.03 5.32 15.03
CA ASN A 408 8.91 4.37 14.97
C ASN A 408 8.43 4.03 16.39
N THR A 409 7.12 3.84 16.54
CA THR A 409 6.49 3.38 17.78
C THR A 409 5.94 1.97 17.57
N LEU A 410 6.48 0.99 18.28
CA LEU A 410 5.99 -0.39 18.30
C LEU A 410 5.41 -0.66 19.70
N VAL A 411 4.14 -1.04 19.80
CA VAL A 411 3.46 -1.28 21.09
C VAL A 411 2.85 -2.68 21.11
N ASP A 412 3.11 -3.45 22.16
CA ASP A 412 2.58 -4.82 22.31
C ASP A 412 2.80 -5.67 21.05
N THR A 413 4.04 -5.68 20.55
CA THR A 413 4.45 -6.46 19.39
C THR A 413 5.18 -7.71 19.88
N GLU A 414 4.63 -8.90 19.61
CA GLU A 414 5.23 -10.18 20.03
C GLU A 414 6.67 -10.33 19.53
N TRP A 415 6.90 -9.83 18.31
CA TRP A 415 8.21 -9.68 17.68
C TRP A 415 8.31 -8.25 17.15
N GLY A 416 9.08 -7.41 17.83
CA GLY A 416 9.25 -5.99 17.50
C GLY A 416 10.18 -5.76 16.32
N ILE A 417 11.40 -5.28 16.59
CA ILE A 417 12.45 -5.16 15.56
C ILE A 417 13.19 -6.50 15.45
N VAL A 418 13.21 -7.10 14.28
CA VAL A 418 13.75 -8.44 14.05
C VAL A 418 14.93 -8.39 13.09
N TYR A 419 16.11 -8.77 13.57
CA TYR A 419 17.28 -8.97 12.71
C TYR A 419 17.15 -10.34 12.06
N GLY A 420 17.24 -10.39 10.74
CA GLY A 420 16.92 -11.56 9.93
C GLY A 420 17.83 -12.75 10.22
N ASN A 421 17.28 -13.93 10.03
CA ASN A 421 18.02 -15.20 10.06
C ASN A 421 17.45 -16.19 9.04
N GLN A 422 16.85 -15.68 7.97
CA GLN A 422 16.20 -16.54 6.99
C GLN A 422 17.22 -17.30 6.17
N THR A 423 16.90 -18.56 5.86
CA THR A 423 17.53 -19.27 4.74
C THR A 423 16.81 -18.93 3.45
N HIS A 424 17.54 -19.00 2.34
CA HIS A 424 17.01 -18.70 1.01
C HIS A 424 17.05 -19.94 0.12
N ARG A 425 16.08 -20.03 -0.80
CA ARG A 425 16.03 -21.08 -1.81
C ARG A 425 16.40 -20.51 -3.17
N VAL A 426 17.00 -21.33 -4.03
CA VAL A 426 17.46 -20.91 -5.37
C VAL A 426 16.35 -20.23 -6.15
N SER A 427 15.11 -20.72 -6.10
CA SER A 427 13.95 -20.01 -6.64
C SER A 427 12.66 -20.47 -5.95
N LEU A 428 11.50 -19.96 -6.38
CA LEU A 428 10.21 -20.53 -5.97
C LEU A 428 10.00 -21.97 -6.48
N PHE A 429 10.73 -22.39 -7.52
CA PHE A 429 10.58 -23.69 -8.19
C PHE A 429 11.73 -24.66 -7.91
N ASP A 430 12.79 -24.18 -7.27
CA ASP A 430 13.96 -24.96 -6.87
C ASP A 430 14.13 -24.83 -5.37
N ASN A 431 13.99 -25.96 -4.67
CA ASN A 431 14.01 -26.03 -3.21
C ASN A 431 15.41 -26.18 -2.63
N SER A 432 16.46 -26.18 -3.46
CA SER A 432 17.85 -26.18 -2.99
C SER A 432 18.12 -24.89 -2.22
N GLU A 433 18.85 -25.01 -1.11
CA GLU A 433 19.22 -23.87 -0.28
C GLU A 433 20.40 -23.11 -0.89
N VAL A 434 20.37 -21.78 -0.76
CA VAL A 434 21.52 -20.94 -1.07
C VAL A 434 22.50 -21.05 0.09
N GLU A 435 23.74 -21.42 -0.20
CA GLU A 435 24.74 -21.71 0.83
C GLU A 435 25.22 -20.46 1.56
N THR A 436 25.41 -19.35 0.84
CA THR A 436 25.97 -18.12 1.40
C THR A 436 24.87 -17.12 1.69
N ILE A 437 24.76 -16.74 2.96
CA ILE A 437 23.76 -15.80 3.46
C ILE A 437 24.47 -14.63 4.14
N TYR A 438 24.01 -13.42 3.84
CA TYR A 438 24.50 -12.17 4.40
C TYR A 438 23.39 -11.47 5.19
N THR A 439 23.79 -10.56 6.08
CA THR A 439 22.91 -9.81 6.99
C THR A 439 22.92 -8.34 6.65
N GLY A 440 22.02 -7.55 7.24
CA GLY A 440 21.93 -6.12 6.98
C GLY A 440 23.23 -5.37 7.30
N VAL A 441 23.55 -4.38 6.48
CA VAL A 441 24.78 -3.56 6.55
C VAL A 441 24.39 -2.08 6.73
N ASP A 442 25.11 -1.33 7.54
CA ASP A 442 24.88 0.11 7.75
C ASP A 442 23.41 0.44 8.12
N ILE A 443 22.86 -0.32 9.08
CA ILE A 443 21.49 -0.09 9.56
C ILE A 443 21.53 0.95 10.67
N LYS A 444 20.85 2.08 10.46
CA LYS A 444 20.78 3.19 11.41
C LYS A 444 19.46 3.18 12.15
N PHE A 445 19.51 2.95 13.46
CA PHE A 445 18.40 3.07 14.40
C PHE A 445 18.50 4.41 15.13
N GLU A 446 17.40 5.17 15.17
CA GLU A 446 17.38 6.46 15.83
C GLU A 446 15.99 6.82 16.38
N HIS A 447 15.88 7.15 17.66
CA HIS A 447 14.64 7.57 18.32
C HIS A 447 13.47 6.59 18.19
N ASN A 448 13.71 5.27 18.02
CA ASN A 448 12.61 4.30 18.03
C ASN A 448 12.20 3.96 19.46
N ILE A 449 10.94 3.59 19.64
CA ILE A 449 10.46 2.95 20.86
C ILE A 449 9.77 1.63 20.55
N VAL A 450 10.15 0.59 21.30
CA VAL A 450 9.41 -0.68 21.36
C VAL A 450 8.92 -0.86 22.80
N ASP A 451 7.63 -0.67 23.02
CA ASP A 451 6.97 -0.77 24.32
C ASP A 451 6.19 -2.10 24.43
N ASN A 452 6.84 -3.09 25.04
CA ASN A 452 6.19 -4.33 25.48
C ASN A 452 6.02 -4.37 27.01
N THR A 453 5.80 -3.24 27.68
CA THR A 453 5.61 -3.22 29.15
C THR A 453 4.39 -4.01 29.62
N GLN A 454 3.35 -4.15 28.79
CA GLN A 454 2.18 -4.97 29.07
C GLN A 454 2.48 -6.48 29.01
N SER A 455 3.39 -6.88 28.12
CA SER A 455 3.76 -8.27 27.82
C SER A 455 5.29 -8.39 27.74
N PRO A 456 6.03 -8.23 28.86
CA PRO A 456 7.49 -8.08 28.85
C PRO A 456 8.26 -9.31 28.33
N GLU A 457 7.61 -10.47 28.27
CA GLU A 457 8.11 -11.69 27.63
C GLU A 457 8.17 -11.59 26.11
N PHE A 458 7.43 -10.66 25.48
CA PHE A 458 7.52 -10.41 24.05
C PHE A 458 8.90 -9.86 23.68
N VAL A 459 9.34 -10.21 22.47
CA VAL A 459 10.68 -9.91 21.99
C VAL A 459 10.67 -8.55 21.30
N SER A 460 11.00 -7.51 22.07
CA SER A 460 11.07 -6.13 21.60
C SER A 460 12.14 -5.94 20.53
N VAL A 461 13.32 -6.54 20.72
CA VAL A 461 14.35 -6.61 19.69
C VAL A 461 14.94 -8.02 19.62
N ARG A 462 14.89 -8.61 18.43
CA ARG A 462 15.48 -9.93 18.15
C ARG A 462 16.79 -9.77 17.40
N ALA A 463 17.90 -9.55 18.09
CA ALA A 463 19.22 -9.74 17.51
C ALA A 463 19.63 -11.23 17.54
N THR A 464 20.63 -11.63 16.75
CA THR A 464 21.04 -13.03 16.60
C THR A 464 22.53 -13.19 16.39
N ALA A 465 23.14 -14.18 17.05
CA ALA A 465 24.53 -14.57 16.83
C ALA A 465 24.77 -15.22 15.46
N ASP A 466 23.74 -15.76 14.82
CA ASP A 466 23.88 -16.45 13.53
C ASP A 466 24.18 -15.45 12.39
N HIS A 467 23.57 -14.27 12.46
CA HIS A 467 23.62 -13.24 11.42
C HIS A 467 23.66 -11.81 12.04
N PRO A 468 24.71 -11.47 12.82
CA PRO A 468 24.83 -10.15 13.43
C PRO A 468 24.92 -9.05 12.37
N LEU A 469 24.19 -7.95 12.54
CA LEU A 469 24.27 -6.81 11.62
C LEU A 469 25.71 -6.30 11.48
N VAL A 470 26.08 -5.81 10.29
CA VAL A 470 27.39 -5.21 10.02
C VAL A 470 27.28 -3.69 10.14
N ASP A 471 28.14 -3.11 10.96
CA ASP A 471 28.22 -1.67 11.23
C ASP A 471 26.86 -0.98 11.55
N PRO A 472 26.00 -1.55 12.43
CA PRO A 472 24.79 -0.88 12.85
C PRO A 472 25.11 0.36 13.72
N SER A 473 24.23 1.36 13.68
CA SER A 473 24.28 2.51 14.59
C SER A 473 22.97 2.67 15.35
N TYR A 474 23.07 3.17 16.58
CA TYR A 474 21.96 3.30 17.53
C TYR A 474 21.99 4.71 18.14
N GLY A 475 20.83 5.35 18.23
CA GLY A 475 20.73 6.74 18.63
C GLY A 475 19.45 7.02 19.40
N ASN A 476 19.52 7.05 20.73
CA ASN A 476 18.38 7.38 21.59
C ASN A 476 17.16 6.45 21.41
N ASP A 477 17.40 5.17 21.14
CA ASP A 477 16.34 4.16 21.07
C ASP A 477 15.92 3.69 22.49
N THR A 478 14.65 3.31 22.63
CA THR A 478 14.09 2.75 23.86
C THR A 478 13.47 1.38 23.60
N TYR A 479 13.94 0.34 24.29
CA TYR A 479 13.43 -1.02 24.16
C TYR A 479 12.97 -1.54 25.54
N LEU A 480 11.66 -1.76 25.67
CA LEU A 480 11.02 -2.24 26.89
C LEU A 480 10.46 -3.64 26.58
N GLY A 481 10.93 -4.66 27.29
CA GLY A 481 10.64 -6.08 27.03
C GLY A 481 11.90 -6.87 26.72
N THR A 482 11.75 -8.04 26.09
CA THR A 482 12.88 -8.96 25.84
C THR A 482 13.75 -8.48 24.67
N VAL A 483 15.06 -8.43 24.89
CA VAL A 483 16.07 -8.16 23.87
C VAL A 483 17.01 -9.36 23.77
N THR A 484 16.97 -10.10 22.66
CA THR A 484 17.87 -11.25 22.46
C THR A 484 19.22 -10.77 21.93
N HIS A 485 20.31 -11.39 22.37
CA HIS A 485 21.67 -11.00 21.96
C HIS A 485 21.96 -9.51 22.14
N SER A 486 21.54 -8.94 23.29
CA SER A 486 21.67 -7.53 23.61
C SER A 486 23.11 -6.99 23.52
N GLU A 487 24.12 -7.86 23.66
CA GLU A 487 25.53 -7.51 23.50
C GLU A 487 25.90 -7.03 22.09
N GLN A 488 25.07 -7.30 21.08
CA GLN A 488 25.25 -6.83 19.70
C GLN A 488 24.61 -5.46 19.43
N ILE A 489 23.82 -4.96 20.38
CA ILE A 489 23.07 -3.72 20.24
C ILE A 489 23.84 -2.63 20.98
N GLY A 490 23.94 -1.46 20.35
CA GLY A 490 24.53 -0.28 20.98
C GLY A 490 23.72 0.22 22.18
N ASN A 491 24.01 1.43 22.66
CA ASN A 491 23.29 1.97 23.81
C ASN A 491 21.80 2.20 23.49
N TYR A 492 20.92 1.56 24.25
CA TYR A 492 19.48 1.79 24.27
C TYR A 492 18.99 2.05 25.71
N SER A 493 17.87 2.74 25.85
CA SER A 493 17.18 2.90 27.13
C SER A 493 16.24 1.71 27.39
N ALA A 494 16.29 1.15 28.59
CA ALA A 494 15.28 0.21 29.10
C ALA A 494 14.29 0.88 30.07
N LYS A 495 14.22 2.21 30.06
CA LYS A 495 13.34 3.00 30.91
C LYS A 495 12.21 3.60 30.09
N LEU A 496 10.98 3.35 30.51
CA LEU A 496 9.79 3.95 29.92
C LEU A 496 9.88 5.49 30.05
N PRO A 497 9.88 6.24 28.92
CA PRO A 497 9.85 7.69 28.96
C PRO A 497 8.49 8.19 29.45
N ARG A 498 8.36 9.50 29.69
CA ARG A 498 7.04 10.09 29.91
C ARG A 498 6.23 9.94 28.63
N PHE A 499 4.93 9.71 28.77
CA PHE A 499 4.04 9.57 27.64
C PHE A 499 2.67 10.17 27.92
N GLU A 500 1.95 10.49 26.86
CA GLU A 500 0.57 10.98 26.87
C GLU A 500 -0.25 10.19 25.85
N GLN A 501 -1.51 9.94 26.15
CA GLN A 501 -2.42 9.20 25.28
C GLN A 501 -3.23 10.17 24.39
N PHE A 502 -3.23 9.92 23.09
CA PHE A 502 -3.97 10.65 22.07
C PHE A 502 -4.86 9.68 21.29
N GLY A 503 -6.04 9.36 21.83
CA GLY A 503 -6.95 8.40 21.20
C GLY A 503 -6.30 7.02 21.08
N ALA A 504 -6.15 6.55 19.84
CA ALA A 504 -5.52 5.26 19.51
C ALA A 504 -3.98 5.27 19.66
N PHE A 505 -3.35 6.43 19.87
CA PHE A 505 -1.90 6.56 19.86
C PHE A 505 -1.33 6.95 21.22
N THR A 506 -0.18 6.37 21.58
CA THR A 506 0.65 6.85 22.68
C THR A 506 1.80 7.71 22.15
N GLN A 507 1.87 8.96 22.58
CA GLN A 507 3.00 9.85 22.31
C GLN A 507 4.02 9.71 23.43
N TYR A 508 5.24 9.33 23.08
CA TYR A 508 6.36 9.27 24.02
C TYR A 508 7.21 10.54 23.92
N GLN A 509 7.74 10.99 25.05
CA GLN A 509 8.61 12.17 25.10
C GLN A 509 9.97 11.84 24.46
N ASP A 510 10.40 12.66 23.49
CA ASP A 510 11.71 12.63 22.81
C ASP A 510 12.04 11.38 21.97
N VAL A 511 11.13 10.39 21.91
CA VAL A 511 11.30 9.14 21.13
C VAL A 511 9.97 8.68 20.54
N GLY A 512 10.04 7.74 19.59
CA GLY A 512 8.88 7.18 18.91
C GLY A 512 8.33 8.08 17.80
N ALA A 513 7.17 7.67 17.31
CA ALA A 513 6.42 8.39 16.30
C ALA A 513 5.81 9.67 16.89
N ASP A 514 5.88 10.73 16.10
CA ASP A 514 5.12 11.96 16.29
C ASP A 514 3.67 11.70 15.90
N VAL A 515 2.81 11.60 16.91
CA VAL A 515 1.39 11.27 16.74
C VAL A 515 0.61 12.37 16.04
N SER A 516 1.14 13.60 15.95
CA SER A 516 0.49 14.70 15.23
C SER A 516 0.45 14.49 13.71
N ARG A 517 1.31 13.59 13.21
CA ARG A 517 1.36 13.16 11.80
C ARG A 517 0.53 11.91 11.53
N LEU A 518 -0.04 11.30 12.56
CA LEU A 518 -0.74 10.02 12.43
C LEU A 518 -2.26 10.21 12.41
N SER A 519 -2.92 9.45 11.54
CA SER A 519 -4.37 9.40 11.47
C SER A 519 -4.84 7.98 11.11
N VAL A 520 -5.89 7.51 11.79
CA VAL A 520 -6.60 6.29 11.40
C VAL A 520 -7.48 6.62 10.19
N ILE A 521 -7.18 6.04 9.03
CA ILE A 521 -7.99 6.15 7.82
C ILE A 521 -9.26 5.34 8.01
N THR A 522 -10.40 5.96 7.72
CA THR A 522 -11.74 5.35 7.80
C THR A 522 -12.46 5.56 6.47
N ALA A 523 -13.63 4.94 6.31
CA ALA A 523 -14.51 5.18 5.18
C ALA A 523 -14.99 6.62 5.07
N ASN A 524 -14.75 7.51 6.06
CA ASN A 524 -15.02 8.95 5.90
C ASN A 524 -14.17 9.59 4.80
N THR A 525 -12.96 9.08 4.53
CA THR A 525 -12.05 9.61 3.51
C THR A 525 -11.66 8.57 2.46
N ALA A 526 -11.64 7.28 2.82
CA ALA A 526 -11.29 6.20 1.91
C ALA A 526 -12.53 5.54 1.29
N GLY A 527 -12.34 4.99 0.09
CA GLY A 527 -13.33 4.24 -0.66
C GLY A 527 -14.33 5.10 -1.43
N PRO A 528 -15.28 4.45 -2.11
CA PRO A 528 -16.28 5.12 -2.93
C PRO A 528 -17.31 5.85 -2.05
N ASP A 529 -18.20 6.64 -2.65
CA ASP A 529 -19.31 7.34 -2.00
C ASP A 529 -20.63 6.53 -1.95
N TYR A 530 -20.53 5.23 -2.19
CA TYR A 530 -21.64 4.29 -2.05
C TYR A 530 -21.21 2.98 -1.39
N GLU A 531 -22.20 2.26 -0.90
CA GLU A 531 -22.10 0.86 -0.50
C GLU A 531 -23.07 0.00 -1.32
N LEU A 532 -22.71 -1.27 -1.53
CA LEU A 532 -23.51 -2.22 -2.29
C LEU A 532 -24.26 -3.15 -1.34
N THR A 533 -25.54 -3.40 -1.63
CA THR A 533 -26.34 -4.45 -0.99
C THR A 533 -26.87 -5.43 -2.04
N GLY A 534 -27.26 -6.63 -1.63
CA GLY A 534 -27.74 -7.66 -2.58
C GLY A 534 -26.64 -8.14 -3.53
N THR A 535 -25.38 -8.12 -3.08
CA THR A 535 -24.22 -8.66 -3.80
C THR A 535 -24.09 -10.16 -3.59
N VAL A 536 -23.40 -10.84 -4.51
CA VAL A 536 -23.11 -12.29 -4.45
C VAL A 536 -21.60 -12.48 -4.53
N GLN A 537 -21.05 -13.25 -3.58
CA GLN A 537 -19.62 -13.57 -3.48
C GLN A 537 -19.21 -14.64 -4.50
#